data_AF-A0A936TL98-F1
#
_entry.id   AF-A0A936TL98-F1
#
_cell.length_a   1.000
_cell.length_b   1.000
_cell.length_c   1.000
_cell.angle_alpha   90.00
_cell.angle_beta   90.00
_cell.angle_gamma   90.00
#
_symmetry.space_group_name_H-M   'P 1'
#
loop_
_entity.id
_entity.type
_entity.pdbx_description
1 polymer ?
#
loop_
_entity_poly.entity_id
_entity_poly.type
_entity_poly.pdbx_seq_one_letter_code
_entity_poly.pdbx_strand_id
1 'polypeptide(L)' 'MKTLLAVMGLVLFAIPAWGQDSADATGRPKLTIDRTDHNFGEINRTDSPTHTFTFKNTGTAELRITNVAPS' A
#
# COMPACT_ATOMS: atom_id res chain seq x y z
N MET A 1 64.29 4.43 7.63
CA MET A 1 64.16 5.06 6.30
C MET A 1 62.70 4.87 5.91
N LYS A 2 61.80 5.79 6.30
CA LYS A 2 61.09 6.73 5.40
C LYS A 2 60.63 5.99 4.13
N THR A 3 59.35 5.65 3.97
CA THR A 3 58.32 6.58 3.47
C THR A 3 56.86 6.22 3.84
N LEU A 4 56.13 7.23 4.34
CA LEU A 4 54.73 7.63 4.10
C LEU A 4 53.62 6.55 4.12
N LEU A 5 52.73 6.48 5.12
CA LEU A 5 51.56 7.36 5.37
C LEU A 5 50.72 7.68 4.11
N ALA A 6 49.65 6.90 3.89
CA ALA A 6 48.38 7.42 3.38
C ALA A 6 47.29 6.97 4.36
N VAL A 7 46.67 7.98 4.96
CA VAL A 7 45.87 7.92 6.18
C VAL A 7 44.53 7.24 5.91
N MET A 8 44.35 6.12 6.60
CA MET A 8 43.09 5.50 6.96
C MET A 8 42.32 6.49 7.85
N GLY A 9 41.29 7.14 7.31
CA GLY A 9 40.57 8.20 8.01
C GLY A 9 39.22 8.55 7.37
N LEU A 10 38.21 7.72 7.68
CA LEU A 10 36.81 8.08 7.96
C LEU A 10 36.26 9.37 7.28
N VAL A 11 35.53 9.22 6.17
CA VAL A 11 34.41 10.12 5.83
C VAL A 11 33.15 9.25 5.72
N LEU A 12 32.54 9.02 6.88
CA LEU A 12 31.14 8.61 7.05
C LEU A 12 30.24 9.86 6.87
N PHE A 13 28.97 9.63 6.53
CA PHE A 13 27.85 10.58 6.32
C PHE A 13 27.75 11.17 4.90
N ALA A 14 26.72 10.91 4.07
CA ALA A 14 25.31 10.70 4.37
C ALA A 14 24.62 9.72 3.39
N ILE A 15 24.22 8.57 3.89
CA ILE A 15 23.02 7.84 3.45
C ILE A 15 22.22 7.75 4.75
N PRO A 16 20.98 8.26 4.87
CA PRO A 16 19.87 7.62 4.14
C PRO A 16 18.54 8.42 3.96
N ALA A 17 17.76 8.08 2.92
CA ALA A 17 16.29 8.14 2.93
C ALA A 17 15.80 7.15 1.85
N TRP A 18 15.71 5.86 2.16
CA TRP A 18 14.52 5.22 2.73
C TRP A 18 13.28 5.49 1.88
N GLY A 19 13.31 4.93 0.67
CA GLY A 19 12.12 4.36 0.03
C GLY A 19 12.28 2.84 -0.02
N GLN A 20 12.66 2.21 1.11
CA GLN A 20 12.57 0.76 1.22
C GLN A 20 11.12 0.47 1.57
N ASP A 21 10.28 0.32 0.55
CA ASP A 21 9.05 -0.46 0.68
C ASP A 21 9.50 -1.84 1.13
N SER A 22 9.57 -1.99 2.45
CA SER A 22 9.88 -3.24 3.09
C SER A 22 8.68 -4.10 2.79
N ALA A 23 8.79 -4.90 1.73
CA ALA A 23 7.85 -5.98 1.48
C ALA A 23 7.84 -6.79 2.77
N ASP A 24 6.77 -6.62 3.55
CA ASP A 24 6.60 -7.32 4.82
C ASP A 24 6.76 -8.81 4.54
N ALA A 25 7.87 -9.37 5.02
CA ALA A 25 8.16 -10.80 4.96
C ALA A 25 7.20 -11.61 5.86
N THR A 26 6.34 -10.93 6.61
CA THR A 26 5.18 -11.51 7.28
C THR A 26 3.98 -11.26 6.39
N GLY A 27 3.43 -12.31 5.78
CA GLY A 27 2.33 -12.14 4.84
C GLY A 27 1.12 -11.47 5.50
N ARG A 28 0.67 -10.35 4.94
CA ARG A 28 -0.49 -9.60 5.41
C ARG A 28 -1.59 -9.63 4.35
N PRO A 29 -2.88 -9.67 4.73
CA PRO A 29 -3.94 -9.45 3.77
C PRO A 29 -3.90 -8.00 3.28
N LYS A 30 -4.17 -7.78 1.99
CA LYS A 30 -4.21 -6.43 1.41
C LYS A 30 -5.42 -6.31 0.50
N LEU A 31 -6.42 -5.55 0.95
CA LEU A 31 -7.58 -5.21 0.13
C LEU A 31 -7.19 -4.12 -0.87
N THR A 32 -7.50 -4.34 -2.14
CA THR A 32 -7.36 -3.36 -3.22
C THR A 32 -8.71 -3.17 -3.88
N ILE A 33 -9.09 -1.91 -4.07
CA ILE A 33 -10.35 -1.48 -4.66
C ILE A 33 -10.08 -0.25 -5.53
N ASP A 34 -10.73 -0.17 -6.68
CA ASP A 34 -10.52 0.93 -7.62
C ASP A 34 -11.25 2.21 -7.19
N ARG A 35 -12.45 2.07 -6.60
CA ARG A 35 -13.27 3.19 -6.11
C ARG A 35 -14.04 2.77 -4.86
N THR A 36 -14.01 3.61 -3.84
CA THR A 36 -14.75 3.44 -2.59
C THR A 36 -16.17 4.00 -2.65
N ASP A 37 -16.43 4.84 -3.65
CA ASP A 37 -17.66 5.62 -3.73
C ASP A 37 -18.30 5.49 -5.11
N HIS A 38 -19.64 5.51 -5.11
CA HIS A 38 -20.44 5.53 -6.32
C HIS A 38 -21.60 6.51 -6.14
N ASN A 39 -21.76 7.42 -7.10
CA ASN A 39 -22.90 8.33 -7.15
C ASN A 39 -23.90 7.82 -8.20
N PHE A 40 -25.09 7.44 -7.74
CA PHE A 40 -26.18 7.01 -8.60
C PHE A 40 -26.80 8.13 -9.43
N GLY A 41 -26.53 9.40 -9.10
CA GLY A 41 -27.05 10.56 -9.80
C GLY A 41 -28.55 10.77 -9.57
N GLU A 42 -29.24 11.22 -10.62
CA GLU A 42 -30.69 11.36 -10.62
C GLU A 42 -31.34 9.99 -10.82
N ILE A 43 -32.16 9.57 -9.87
CA ILE A 43 -32.85 8.28 -9.88
C ILE A 43 -34.35 8.54 -9.90
N ASN A 44 -35.10 7.91 -10.80
CA ASN A 44 -36.56 7.99 -10.77
C ASN A 44 -37.12 7.07 -9.68
N ARG A 45 -38.31 7.38 -9.15
CA ARG A 45 -38.94 6.59 -8.08
C ARG A 45 -39.20 5.13 -8.43
N THR A 46 -39.30 4.81 -9.71
CA THR A 46 -39.49 3.45 -10.22
C THR A 46 -38.20 2.69 -10.44
N ASP A 47 -37.05 3.37 -10.41
CA ASP A 47 -35.77 2.75 -10.70
C ASP A 47 -35.18 2.13 -9.43
N SER A 48 -34.61 0.93 -9.59
CA SER A 48 -33.84 0.25 -8.54
C SER A 48 -32.42 0.01 -9.04
N PRO A 49 -31.61 1.07 -9.20
CA PRO A 49 -30.26 0.94 -9.73
C PRO A 49 -29.39 0.17 -8.74
N THR A 50 -28.51 -0.66 -9.27
CA THR A 50 -27.56 -1.46 -8.50
C THR A 50 -26.15 -1.15 -8.96
N HIS A 51 -25.21 -1.15 -8.01
CA HIS A 51 -23.79 -1.01 -8.30
C HIS A 51 -23.01 -2.09 -7.54
N THR A 52 -22.06 -2.72 -8.23
CA THR A 52 -21.24 -3.79 -7.68
C THR A 52 -19.81 -3.31 -7.52
N PHE A 53 -19.34 -3.28 -6.28
CA PHE A 53 -17.93 -3.05 -5.97
C PHE A 53 -17.15 -4.36 -6.09
N THR A 54 -16.04 -4.32 -6.82
CA THR A 54 -15.12 -5.45 -6.94
C THR A 54 -13.88 -5.20 -6.10
N PHE A 55 -13.51 -6.18 -5.29
CA PHE A 55 -12.35 -6.12 -4.42
C PHE A 55 -11.37 -7.23 -4.79
N LYS A 56 -10.07 -6.96 -4.62
CA LYS A 56 -9.03 -7.96 -4.80
C LYS A 56 -8.16 -8.03 -3.56
N ASN A 57 -7.93 -9.23 -3.03
CA ASN A 57 -6.84 -9.45 -2.09
C ASN A 57 -5.53 -9.51 -2.89
N THR A 58 -4.72 -8.47 -2.79
CA THR A 58 -3.36 -8.42 -3.39
C THR A 58 -2.26 -8.73 -2.37
N GLY A 59 -2.67 -9.11 -1.15
CA GLY A 59 -1.78 -9.53 -0.10
C GLY A 59 -1.41 -11.00 -0.21
N THR A 60 -0.62 -11.47 0.75
CA THR A 60 -0.10 -12.84 0.79
C THR A 60 -0.73 -13.69 1.88
N ALA A 61 -1.64 -13.11 2.69
CA ALA A 61 -2.45 -13.82 3.69
C ALA A 61 -3.95 -13.71 3.41
N GLU A 62 -4.76 -14.56 4.07
CA GLU A 62 -6.22 -14.60 3.93
C GLU A 62 -6.86 -13.27 4.34
N LEU A 63 -7.67 -12.70 3.45
CA LEU A 63 -8.48 -11.52 3.71
C LEU A 63 -9.89 -11.94 4.10
N ARG A 64 -10.27 -11.70 5.35
CA ARG A 64 -11.63 -11.93 5.87
C ARG A 64 -12.39 -10.62 5.98
N ILE A 65 -13.52 -10.52 5.29
CA ILE A 65 -14.43 -9.38 5.37
C ILE A 65 -15.49 -9.69 6.43
N THR A 66 -15.61 -8.84 7.46
CA THR A 66 -16.52 -9.06 8.61
C THR A 66 -17.76 -8.19 8.57
N ASN A 67 -17.71 -7.04 7.90
CA ASN A 67 -18.85 -6.14 7.75
C ASN A 67 -18.77 -5.36 6.45
N VAL A 68 -19.94 -5.08 5.87
CA VAL A 68 -20.13 -4.18 4.73
C VAL A 68 -21.38 -3.37 5.04
N ALA A 69 -21.26 -2.05 5.06
CA ALA A 69 -22.37 -1.14 5.29
C ALA A 69 -22.23 0.08 4.35
N PRO A 70 -23.34 0.59 3.81
CA PRO A 70 -23.34 1.90 3.15
C PRO A 70 -23.09 3.00 4.18
N SER A 71 -22.32 4.03 3.80
CA SER A 71 -22.11 5.25 4.57
C SER A 71 -23.18 6.31 4.27
#